data_AF-A0AAV8RCB1-F1
#
_entry.id   AF-A0AAV8RCB1-F1
#
_cell.length_a   1.000
_cell.length_b   1.000
_cell.length_c   1.000
_cell.angle_alpha   90.00
_cell.angle_beta   90.00
_cell.angle_gamma   90.00
#
_symmetry.space_group_name_H-M   'P 1'
#
loop_
_entity.id
_entity.type
_entity.pdbx_description
1 polymer ?
#
loop_
_entity_poly.entity_id
_entity_poly.type
_entity_poly.pdbx_seq_one_letter_code
_entity_poly.pdbx_strand_id
1 'polypeptide(L)'
;MAKPPFLPCLLFVASALLSTSCSAVPRKMVAFYELKKGDFSVKVTNWGAIITSVVLPDSKGNLGDVVLGYDGLGPYLNNSPHFGAVVGRVANRISGARFVLNGKAYRLSKNSGNNTLHGGHRGFSSVIWTVKEKVDGEFPYITLYYHSFDGEQGFPGALDVFVTYEISAPYELSIAMCAKSLNKATPVNLAQHSYWNLGGHGSGTILSNTVQIFASKITPVDANLIPTGAYMPVSGTPYDFLKPMTVGSRIDKVPPGYDINYVLDQPIGSNGMRKVAVVKDGDGSGRAFELWANQPGVQFYTGNFLNDVKGKGGHIYGIHAGLCLETQGFPDSVNHPEFPSQIVNPGEDYKHNMLFKFSF
;
A
#
# COMPACT_ATOMS: atom_id res chain seq x y z
N MET A 1 25.25 -7.22 -94.57
CA MET A 1 26.18 -7.17 -93.42
C MET A 1 25.76 -6.01 -92.53
N ALA A 2 25.05 -6.32 -91.43
CA ALA A 2 24.65 -5.34 -90.43
C ALA A 2 24.64 -6.06 -89.07
N LYS A 3 25.45 -5.58 -88.13
CA LYS A 3 25.46 -6.05 -86.74
C LYS A 3 24.26 -5.43 -86.00
N PRO A 4 23.48 -6.19 -85.22
CA PRO A 4 22.59 -5.63 -84.22
C PRO A 4 23.32 -5.45 -82.87
N PRO A 5 22.86 -4.53 -81.99
CA PRO A 5 23.51 -4.20 -80.73
C PRO A 5 22.96 -4.98 -79.52
N PHE A 6 23.86 -5.09 -78.53
CA PHE A 6 23.74 -5.38 -77.09
C PHE A 6 22.36 -5.52 -76.41
N LEU A 7 22.24 -6.56 -75.57
CA LEU A 7 21.59 -6.45 -74.25
C LEU A 7 22.17 -7.51 -73.27
N PRO A 8 22.70 -7.13 -72.08
CA PRO A 8 23.21 -8.10 -71.11
C PRO A 8 22.10 -8.62 -70.17
N CYS A 9 22.16 -9.92 -69.87
CA CYS A 9 21.34 -10.61 -68.88
C CYS A 9 21.49 -10.00 -67.48
N LEU A 10 20.40 -9.49 -66.90
CA LEU A 10 20.29 -9.23 -65.47
C LEU A 10 19.74 -10.49 -64.77
N LEU A 11 20.57 -11.08 -63.92
CA LEU A 11 20.16 -12.10 -62.95
C LEU A 11 19.21 -11.48 -61.91
N PHE A 12 18.02 -12.07 -61.75
CA PHE A 12 17.17 -11.83 -60.59
C PHE A 12 17.72 -12.61 -59.39
N VAL A 13 18.30 -11.90 -58.41
CA VAL A 13 18.57 -12.44 -57.08
C VAL A 13 17.35 -12.12 -56.22
N ALA A 14 16.56 -13.14 -55.87
CA ALA A 14 15.47 -13.04 -54.93
C ALA A 14 16.03 -12.84 -53.52
N SER A 15 15.96 -11.61 -53.00
CA SER A 15 16.26 -11.31 -51.60
C SER A 15 15.11 -11.79 -50.71
N ALA A 16 15.35 -12.87 -49.97
CA ALA A 16 14.48 -13.33 -48.90
C ALA A 16 14.47 -12.30 -47.76
N LEU A 17 13.37 -11.55 -47.65
CA LEU A 17 13.08 -10.71 -46.49
C LEU A 17 12.69 -11.63 -45.33
N LEU A 18 13.64 -11.89 -44.44
CA LEU A 18 13.38 -12.42 -43.11
C LEU A 18 12.57 -11.36 -42.34
N SER A 19 11.26 -11.57 -42.26
CA SER A 19 10.38 -10.84 -41.36
C SER A 19 10.69 -11.26 -39.93
N THR A 20 11.56 -10.51 -39.26
CA THR A 20 11.66 -10.56 -37.81
C THR A 20 10.36 -10.03 -37.22
N SER A 21 9.45 -10.93 -36.84
CA SER A 21 8.29 -10.57 -36.03
C SER A 21 8.79 -10.04 -34.69
N CYS A 22 8.77 -8.71 -34.56
CA CYS A 22 8.94 -8.06 -33.28
C CYS A 22 7.70 -8.45 -32.46
N SER A 23 7.84 -9.42 -31.56
CA SER A 23 6.80 -9.79 -30.60
C SER A 23 6.47 -8.55 -29.78
N ALA A 24 5.37 -7.89 -30.12
CA ALA A 24 4.87 -6.75 -29.37
C ALA A 24 4.67 -7.19 -27.92
N VAL A 25 5.38 -6.55 -26.99
CA VAL A 25 5.14 -6.73 -25.55
C VAL A 25 3.65 -6.42 -25.32
N PRO A 26 2.85 -7.35 -24.76
CA PRO A 26 1.44 -7.12 -24.53
C PRO A 26 1.25 -5.84 -23.72
N ARG A 27 0.47 -4.90 -24.24
CA ARG A 27 0.16 -3.65 -23.54
C ARG A 27 -0.58 -4.01 -22.24
N LYS A 28 0.04 -3.78 -21.09
CA LYS A 28 -0.65 -3.96 -19.79
C LYS A 28 -1.80 -2.96 -19.73
N MET A 29 -3.03 -3.44 -19.75
CA MET A 29 -4.22 -2.60 -19.59
C MET A 29 -4.55 -2.44 -18.11
N VAL A 30 -4.97 -1.24 -17.73
CA VAL A 30 -5.49 -1.01 -16.38
C VAL A 30 -6.98 -1.34 -16.36
N ALA A 31 -7.41 -2.09 -15.35
CA ALA A 31 -8.80 -2.46 -15.14
C ALA A 31 -9.14 -2.45 -13.64
N PHE A 32 -10.44 -2.56 -13.37
CA PHE A 32 -10.99 -2.73 -12.02
C PHE A 32 -11.58 -4.14 -11.92
N TYR A 33 -11.40 -4.75 -10.76
CA TYR A 33 -11.78 -6.13 -10.46
C TYR A 33 -12.59 -6.11 -9.17
N GLU A 34 -13.70 -6.82 -9.14
CA GLU A 34 -14.53 -6.96 -7.95
C GLU A 34 -14.41 -8.38 -7.39
N LEU A 35 -14.19 -8.46 -6.08
CA LEU A 35 -14.40 -9.66 -5.26
C LEU A 35 -15.72 -9.44 -4.52
N LYS A 36 -16.64 -10.40 -4.56
CA LYS A 36 -17.95 -10.24 -3.94
C LYS A 36 -18.46 -11.54 -3.33
N LYS A 37 -18.98 -11.44 -2.11
CA LYS A 37 -19.65 -12.54 -1.40
C LYS A 37 -20.89 -11.99 -0.70
N GLY A 38 -22.07 -12.31 -1.22
CA GLY A 38 -23.33 -11.75 -0.73
C GLY A 38 -23.36 -10.23 -0.86
N ASP A 39 -23.48 -9.55 0.26
CA ASP A 39 -23.54 -8.09 0.42
C ASP A 39 -22.19 -7.45 0.80
N PHE A 40 -21.12 -8.26 0.92
CA PHE A 40 -19.75 -7.79 1.06
C PHE A 40 -19.03 -7.75 -0.29
N SER A 41 -18.48 -6.60 -0.68
CA SER A 41 -17.65 -6.52 -1.88
C SER A 41 -16.41 -5.63 -1.73
N VAL A 42 -15.35 -6.00 -2.45
CA VAL A 42 -14.07 -5.29 -2.49
C VAL A 42 -13.70 -5.08 -3.95
N LYS A 43 -13.42 -3.83 -4.32
CA LYS A 43 -12.93 -3.50 -5.67
C LYS A 43 -11.46 -3.14 -5.62
N VAL A 44 -10.71 -3.70 -6.56
CA VAL A 44 -9.26 -3.53 -6.70
C VAL A 44 -8.96 -3.11 -8.14
N THR A 45 -7.99 -2.21 -8.34
CA THR A 45 -7.39 -1.99 -9.67
C THR A 45 -5.96 -2.48 -9.71
N ASN A 46 -5.52 -2.96 -10.87
CA ASN A 46 -4.13 -3.34 -11.09
C ASN A 46 -3.18 -2.13 -11.28
N TRP A 47 -3.68 -0.89 -11.27
CA TRP A 47 -2.83 0.27 -11.03
C TRP A 47 -2.52 0.38 -9.54
N GLY A 48 -1.25 0.32 -9.17
CA GLY A 48 -0.81 0.46 -7.78
C GLY A 48 -1.31 -0.63 -6.82
N ALA A 49 -1.92 -1.70 -7.35
CA ALA A 49 -2.65 -2.71 -6.57
C ALA A 49 -3.68 -2.07 -5.62
N ILE A 50 -4.37 -1.02 -6.05
CA ILE A 50 -5.19 -0.17 -5.18
C ILE A 50 -6.52 -0.84 -4.82
N ILE A 51 -6.89 -0.80 -3.53
CA ILE A 51 -8.28 -1.00 -3.08
C ILE A 51 -9.06 0.29 -3.33
N THR A 52 -10.08 0.22 -4.18
CA THR A 52 -10.87 1.40 -4.61
C THR A 52 -12.22 1.50 -3.89
N SER A 53 -12.71 0.38 -3.37
CA SER A 53 -14.02 0.28 -2.70
C SER A 53 -14.04 -0.92 -1.76
N VAL A 54 -14.66 -0.77 -0.59
CA VAL A 54 -14.98 -1.86 0.35
C VAL A 54 -16.40 -1.60 0.84
N VAL A 55 -17.37 -2.38 0.35
CA VAL A 55 -18.80 -2.22 0.62
C VAL A 55 -19.28 -3.30 1.57
N LEU A 56 -19.94 -2.91 2.66
CA LEU A 56 -20.51 -3.82 3.66
C LEU A 56 -21.74 -3.17 4.36
N PRO A 57 -22.62 -3.97 4.97
CA PRO A 57 -23.78 -3.46 5.71
C PRO A 57 -23.40 -2.67 6.97
N ASP A 58 -24.33 -1.82 7.42
CA ASP A 58 -24.39 -1.25 8.77
C ASP A 58 -25.29 -2.12 9.68
N SER A 59 -25.48 -1.71 10.93
CA SER A 59 -26.33 -2.41 11.91
C SER A 59 -27.81 -2.51 11.52
N LYS A 60 -28.24 -1.82 10.44
CA LYS A 60 -29.59 -1.80 9.89
C LYS A 60 -29.67 -2.49 8.52
N GLY A 61 -28.55 -3.06 8.03
CA GLY A 61 -28.45 -3.72 6.73
C GLY A 61 -28.20 -2.79 5.54
N ASN A 62 -27.96 -1.49 5.73
CA ASN A 62 -27.67 -0.57 4.63
C ASN A 62 -26.21 -0.72 4.19
N LEU A 63 -26.00 -0.92 2.90
CA LEU A 63 -24.66 -1.05 2.33
C LEU A 63 -23.99 0.32 2.20
N GLY A 64 -22.72 0.40 2.62
CA GLY A 64 -21.90 1.60 2.49
C GLY A 64 -20.47 1.24 2.15
N ASP A 65 -19.85 2.07 1.31
CA ASP A 65 -18.44 1.96 0.97
C ASP A 65 -17.59 2.72 1.99
N VAL A 66 -16.71 2.01 2.69
CA VAL A 66 -16.00 2.50 3.89
C VAL A 66 -14.54 2.92 3.63
N VAL A 67 -14.11 3.02 2.37
CA VAL A 67 -12.78 3.54 2.03
C VAL A 67 -12.86 4.78 1.16
N LEU A 68 -11.99 5.75 1.38
CA LEU A 68 -11.86 6.90 0.48
C LEU A 68 -11.25 6.46 -0.85
N GLY A 69 -11.59 7.17 -1.92
CA GLY A 69 -11.02 6.93 -3.25
C GLY A 69 -11.69 7.77 -4.33
N TYR A 70 -11.56 7.33 -5.57
CA TYR A 70 -12.15 7.98 -6.75
C TYR A 70 -13.00 7.02 -7.58
N ASP A 71 -13.96 7.56 -8.33
CA ASP A 71 -14.84 6.78 -9.22
C ASP A 71 -14.12 6.23 -10.46
N GLY A 72 -13.02 6.86 -10.86
CA GLY A 72 -12.28 6.51 -12.08
C GLY A 72 -10.78 6.56 -11.90
N LEU A 73 -10.05 6.03 -12.88
CA LEU A 73 -8.59 5.90 -12.82
C LEU A 73 -7.86 7.25 -12.86
N GLY A 74 -8.37 8.24 -13.61
CA GLY A 74 -7.69 9.51 -13.88
C GLY A 74 -7.10 10.19 -12.65
N PRO A 75 -7.88 10.43 -11.58
CA PRO A 75 -7.36 11.00 -10.34
C PRO A 75 -6.27 10.16 -9.64
N TYR A 76 -6.32 8.82 -9.72
CA TYR A 76 -5.26 7.96 -9.17
C TYR A 76 -3.91 8.12 -9.91
N LEU A 77 -3.93 8.58 -11.17
CA LEU A 77 -2.71 8.84 -11.95
C LEU A 77 -2.08 10.20 -11.60
N ASN A 78 -2.87 11.13 -11.07
CA ASN A 78 -2.52 12.55 -10.95
C ASN A 78 -2.34 12.97 -9.49
N ASN A 79 -1.23 12.55 -8.87
CA ASN A 79 -0.82 13.00 -7.52
C ASN A 79 -1.84 12.70 -6.41
N SER A 80 -2.44 11.50 -6.46
CA SER A 80 -3.26 10.96 -5.37
C SER A 80 -2.46 10.82 -4.08
N PRO A 81 -3.05 11.07 -2.89
CA PRO A 81 -2.41 10.87 -1.58
C PRO A 81 -2.32 9.37 -1.21
N HIS A 82 -2.03 8.52 -2.18
CA HIS A 82 -1.91 7.06 -2.09
C HIS A 82 -3.20 6.32 -1.66
N PHE A 83 -4.40 6.87 -1.93
CA PHE A 83 -5.67 6.22 -1.57
C PHE A 83 -5.69 4.73 -1.96
N GLY A 84 -5.73 3.85 -0.96
CA GLY A 84 -5.90 2.41 -1.12
C GLY A 84 -4.71 1.66 -1.73
N ALA A 85 -3.61 2.35 -2.06
CA ALA A 85 -2.50 1.77 -2.81
C ALA A 85 -1.64 0.84 -1.96
N VAL A 86 -0.93 -0.08 -2.63
CA VAL A 86 0.25 -0.72 -2.05
C VAL A 86 1.44 0.20 -2.24
N VAL A 87 2.07 0.60 -1.14
CA VAL A 87 3.28 1.42 -1.13
C VAL A 87 4.53 0.55 -0.98
N GLY A 88 5.59 0.91 -1.69
CA GLY A 88 6.84 0.17 -1.74
C GLY A 88 7.79 0.73 -2.81
N ARG A 89 9.06 0.30 -2.90
CA ARG A 89 9.67 -0.86 -2.24
C ARG A 89 9.80 -0.75 -0.72
N VAL A 90 9.96 0.47 -0.20
CA VAL A 90 10.00 0.76 1.24
C VAL A 90 8.92 1.79 1.56
N ALA A 91 7.94 1.38 2.35
CA ALA A 91 6.89 2.20 2.92
C ALA A 91 7.46 3.22 3.92
N ASN A 92 6.75 4.32 4.09
CA ASN A 92 7.14 5.46 4.91
C ASN A 92 8.50 6.07 4.48
N ARG A 93 9.20 6.75 5.38
CA ARG A 93 10.35 7.59 5.07
C ARG A 93 11.68 6.86 5.22
N ILE A 94 12.63 7.22 4.34
CA ILE A 94 14.07 6.97 4.49
C ILE A 94 14.78 8.32 4.58
N SER A 95 15.49 8.55 5.68
CA SER A 95 16.11 9.82 5.98
C SER A 95 17.23 10.17 4.99
N GLY A 96 17.27 11.44 4.57
CA GLY A 96 18.28 11.95 3.63
C GLY A 96 18.24 11.32 2.23
N ALA A 97 17.19 10.54 1.92
CA ALA A 97 17.06 9.77 0.69
C ALA A 97 18.30 8.90 0.40
N ARG A 98 18.83 8.27 1.45
CA ARG A 98 20.02 7.42 1.36
C ARG A 98 20.05 6.36 2.46
N PHE A 99 20.79 5.29 2.21
CA PHE A 99 21.14 4.30 3.24
C PHE A 99 22.45 3.61 2.85
N VAL A 100 23.03 2.86 3.78
CA VAL A 100 24.21 2.02 3.53
C VAL A 100 23.83 0.55 3.72
N LEU A 101 24.14 -0.28 2.73
CA LEU A 101 23.91 -1.73 2.80
C LEU A 101 25.18 -2.45 2.35
N ASN A 102 25.68 -3.36 3.18
CA ASN A 102 26.92 -4.11 2.95
C ASN A 102 28.11 -3.20 2.58
N GLY A 103 28.26 -2.09 3.31
CA GLY A 103 29.33 -1.10 3.10
C GLY A 103 29.16 -0.20 1.87
N LYS A 104 28.11 -0.39 1.06
CA LYS A 104 27.83 0.44 -0.11
C LYS A 104 26.72 1.44 0.18
N ALA A 105 26.96 2.71 -0.16
CA ALA A 105 25.97 3.77 -0.08
C ALA A 105 25.03 3.73 -1.30
N TYR A 106 23.72 3.84 -1.04
CA TYR A 106 22.66 3.96 -2.03
C TYR A 106 21.99 5.32 -1.89
N ARG A 107 21.67 5.94 -3.03
CA ARG A 107 20.93 7.21 -3.10
C ARG A 107 19.59 6.95 -3.77
N LEU A 108 18.55 7.54 -3.19
CA LEU A 108 17.17 7.38 -3.58
C LEU A 108 16.60 8.72 -4.07
N SER A 109 15.42 8.65 -4.69
CA SER A 109 14.68 9.84 -5.10
C SER A 109 14.21 10.65 -3.88
N LYS A 110 14.49 11.95 -3.87
CA LYS A 110 13.95 12.90 -2.88
C LYS A 110 12.56 13.37 -3.31
N ASN A 111 11.52 12.70 -2.82
CA ASN A 111 10.13 13.06 -3.11
C ASN A 111 9.38 13.62 -1.88
N SER A 112 10.03 13.73 -0.72
CA SER A 112 9.48 14.35 0.48
C SER A 112 10.56 15.17 1.18
N GLY A 113 10.69 16.43 0.78
CA GLY A 113 11.78 17.30 1.24
C GLY A 113 13.15 16.69 0.93
N ASN A 114 13.97 16.44 1.96
CA ASN A 114 15.27 15.78 1.82
C ASN A 114 15.22 14.25 1.90
N ASN A 115 14.04 13.67 2.08
CA ASN A 115 13.82 12.26 2.37
C ASN A 115 13.18 11.56 1.16
N THR A 116 13.23 10.23 1.17
CA THR A 116 12.41 9.39 0.28
C THR A 116 11.20 8.92 1.04
N LEU A 117 10.01 9.02 0.44
CA LEU A 117 8.74 8.56 1.00
C LEU A 117 8.10 7.54 0.06
N HIS A 118 7.60 6.43 0.62
CA HIS A 118 6.79 5.41 -0.08
C HIS A 118 7.43 4.90 -1.38
N GLY A 119 8.74 4.68 -1.36
CA GLY A 119 9.49 4.14 -2.49
C GLY A 119 9.85 5.11 -3.61
N GLY A 120 9.56 6.41 -3.47
CA GLY A 120 9.99 7.45 -4.41
C GLY A 120 8.92 7.95 -5.38
N HIS A 121 9.32 8.70 -6.41
CA HIS A 121 8.38 9.36 -7.34
C HIS A 121 7.50 8.39 -8.15
N ARG A 122 8.03 7.21 -8.44
CA ARG A 122 7.29 6.12 -9.09
C ARG A 122 7.47 4.83 -8.28
N GLY A 123 7.02 4.90 -7.02
CA GLY A 123 6.90 3.72 -6.17
C GLY A 123 5.80 2.77 -6.63
N PHE A 124 5.61 1.70 -5.87
CA PHE A 124 4.68 0.60 -6.20
C PHE A 124 3.22 1.02 -6.33
N SER A 125 2.84 2.17 -5.76
CA SER A 125 1.52 2.77 -5.89
C SER A 125 1.23 3.38 -7.27
N SER A 126 2.25 3.51 -8.13
CA SER A 126 2.18 4.28 -9.37
C SER A 126 2.71 3.50 -10.57
N VAL A 127 2.51 2.18 -10.56
CA VAL A 127 2.89 1.25 -11.62
C VAL A 127 1.74 0.29 -11.94
N ILE A 128 1.78 -0.30 -13.14
CA ILE A 128 0.80 -1.31 -13.54
C ILE A 128 1.29 -2.69 -13.10
N TRP A 129 0.52 -3.29 -12.19
CA TRP A 129 0.66 -4.67 -11.76
C TRP A 129 0.05 -5.61 -12.79
N THR A 130 0.66 -6.76 -12.97
CA THR A 130 0.12 -7.85 -13.78
C THR A 130 -0.86 -8.64 -12.93
N VAL A 131 -2.09 -8.88 -13.40
CA VAL A 131 -2.97 -9.86 -12.77
C VAL A 131 -2.44 -11.25 -13.09
N LYS A 132 -2.00 -11.99 -12.07
CA LYS A 132 -1.55 -13.37 -12.20
C LYS A 132 -2.72 -14.34 -12.19
N GLU A 133 -3.68 -14.06 -11.32
CA GLU A 133 -4.82 -14.93 -11.06
C GLU A 133 -5.97 -14.11 -10.48
N LYS A 134 -7.19 -14.44 -10.87
CA LYS A 134 -8.42 -13.99 -10.22
C LYS A 134 -9.37 -15.17 -10.19
N VAL A 135 -9.88 -15.48 -9.01
CA VAL A 135 -10.85 -16.56 -8.79
C VAL A 135 -12.09 -15.98 -8.14
N ASP A 136 -13.24 -16.39 -8.67
CA ASP A 136 -14.55 -16.16 -8.06
C ASP A 136 -15.01 -17.43 -7.34
N GLY A 137 -16.01 -17.32 -6.46
CA GLY A 137 -16.60 -18.49 -5.81
C GLY A 137 -16.80 -18.30 -4.32
N GLU A 138 -16.49 -19.34 -3.54
CA GLU A 138 -16.73 -19.32 -2.10
C GLU A 138 -15.79 -18.34 -1.37
N PHE A 139 -14.52 -18.36 -1.75
CA PHE A 139 -13.44 -17.50 -1.23
C PHE A 139 -12.81 -16.75 -2.42
N PRO A 140 -13.47 -15.69 -2.94
CA PRO A 140 -12.98 -14.99 -4.13
C PRO A 140 -11.69 -14.23 -3.81
N TYR A 141 -10.71 -14.30 -4.71
CA TYR A 141 -9.42 -13.62 -4.57
C TYR A 141 -8.84 -13.12 -5.89
N ILE A 142 -7.89 -12.19 -5.79
CA ILE A 142 -7.07 -11.72 -6.91
C ILE A 142 -5.61 -11.61 -6.46
N THR A 143 -4.70 -12.15 -7.27
CA THR A 143 -3.25 -12.03 -7.07
C THR A 143 -2.65 -11.14 -8.16
N LEU A 144 -1.99 -10.08 -7.72
CA LEU A 144 -1.29 -9.10 -8.52
C LEU A 144 0.21 -9.31 -8.39
N TYR A 145 0.95 -9.08 -9.46
CA TYR A 145 2.40 -9.25 -9.53
C TYR A 145 3.10 -8.03 -10.14
N TYR A 146 4.22 -7.64 -9.53
CA TYR A 146 5.10 -6.62 -10.06
C TYR A 146 6.55 -7.08 -9.99
N HIS A 147 7.29 -6.83 -11.08
CA HIS A 147 8.73 -7.01 -11.13
C HIS A 147 9.40 -5.64 -11.04
N SER A 148 10.06 -5.39 -9.91
CA SER A 148 10.85 -4.20 -9.68
C SER A 148 12.30 -4.49 -10.06
N PHE A 149 12.83 -3.83 -11.09
CA PHE A 149 14.17 -4.12 -11.61
C PHE A 149 15.27 -3.61 -10.65
N ASP A 150 16.51 -4.11 -10.82
CA ASP A 150 17.67 -3.64 -10.05
C ASP A 150 17.96 -2.16 -10.32
N GLY A 151 17.99 -1.34 -9.27
CA GLY A 151 18.17 0.10 -9.36
C GLY A 151 16.88 0.91 -9.49
N GLU A 152 15.71 0.26 -9.53
CA GLU A 152 14.43 0.98 -9.57
C GLU A 152 14.30 1.93 -8.37
N GLN A 153 14.05 3.22 -8.65
CA GLN A 153 14.02 4.31 -7.66
C GLN A 153 15.29 4.43 -6.79
N GLY A 154 16.40 3.80 -7.20
CA GLY A 154 17.69 3.78 -6.50
C GLY A 154 17.91 2.57 -5.59
N PHE A 155 16.95 1.65 -5.46
CA PHE A 155 17.08 0.47 -4.61
C PHE A 155 17.88 -0.65 -5.30
N PRO A 156 18.82 -1.33 -4.60
CA PRO A 156 19.54 -2.46 -5.17
C PRO A 156 18.68 -3.69 -5.34
N GLY A 157 19.00 -4.52 -6.31
CA GLY A 157 18.43 -5.85 -6.48
C GLY A 157 17.09 -5.83 -7.21
N ALA A 158 16.93 -6.81 -8.10
CA ALA A 158 15.64 -7.11 -8.69
C ALA A 158 14.75 -7.79 -7.65
N LEU A 159 13.50 -7.36 -7.56
CA LEU A 159 12.52 -7.81 -6.58
C LEU A 159 11.24 -8.22 -7.27
N ASP A 160 10.85 -9.48 -7.10
CA ASP A 160 9.51 -9.95 -7.46
C ASP A 160 8.57 -9.72 -6.28
N VAL A 161 7.41 -9.13 -6.55
CA VAL A 161 6.43 -8.76 -5.54
C VAL A 161 5.06 -9.27 -5.93
N PHE A 162 4.35 -9.81 -4.96
CA PHE A 162 3.00 -10.35 -5.11
C PHE A 162 2.09 -9.73 -4.06
N VAL A 163 0.86 -9.40 -4.45
CA VAL A 163 -0.19 -8.93 -3.55
C VAL A 163 -1.45 -9.72 -3.84
N THR A 164 -1.97 -10.41 -2.83
CA THR A 164 -3.24 -11.14 -2.92
C THR A 164 -4.26 -10.46 -2.03
N TYR A 165 -5.41 -10.12 -2.62
CA TYR A 165 -6.61 -9.69 -1.90
C TYR A 165 -7.63 -10.83 -1.94
N GLU A 166 -8.21 -11.16 -0.80
CA GLU A 166 -9.14 -12.30 -0.67
C GLU A 166 -10.28 -11.97 0.31
N ILE A 167 -11.51 -12.34 -0.05
CA ILE A 167 -12.59 -12.47 0.92
C ILE A 167 -12.49 -13.87 1.53
N SER A 168 -11.77 -13.98 2.64
CA SER A 168 -11.35 -15.26 3.23
C SER A 168 -12.41 -15.92 4.11
N ALA A 169 -13.39 -15.12 4.54
CA ALA A 169 -14.58 -15.55 5.28
C ALA A 169 -15.65 -14.46 5.16
N PRO A 170 -16.91 -14.68 5.61
CA PRO A 170 -17.91 -13.62 5.66
C PRO A 170 -17.39 -12.37 6.37
N TYR A 171 -17.38 -11.24 5.66
CA TYR A 171 -16.89 -9.95 6.16
C TYR A 171 -15.43 -9.97 6.66
N GLU A 172 -14.60 -10.85 6.10
CA GLU A 172 -13.16 -10.87 6.35
C GLU A 172 -12.39 -10.59 5.06
N LEU A 173 -11.58 -9.53 5.06
CA LEU A 173 -10.67 -9.19 3.97
C LEU A 173 -9.23 -9.54 4.38
N SER A 174 -8.67 -10.55 3.73
CA SER A 174 -7.27 -10.92 3.83
C SER A 174 -6.43 -10.22 2.76
N ILE A 175 -5.25 -9.76 3.16
CA ILE A 175 -4.25 -9.15 2.28
C ILE A 175 -2.91 -9.83 2.54
N ALA A 176 -2.34 -10.49 1.54
CA ALA A 176 -1.03 -11.10 1.61
C ALA A 176 -0.06 -10.42 0.63
N MET A 177 1.01 -9.84 1.16
CA MET A 177 2.07 -9.20 0.41
C MET A 177 3.36 -10.00 0.57
N CYS A 178 3.87 -10.52 -0.54
CA CYS A 178 5.08 -11.34 -0.56
C CYS A 178 6.10 -10.70 -1.49
N ALA A 179 7.38 -10.79 -1.13
CA ALA A 179 8.44 -10.36 -2.02
C ALA A 179 9.66 -11.28 -1.95
N LYS A 180 10.37 -11.39 -3.07
CA LYS A 180 11.59 -12.19 -3.20
C LYS A 180 12.67 -11.37 -3.84
N SER A 181 13.80 -11.21 -3.15
CA SER A 181 15.01 -10.67 -3.78
C SER A 181 15.61 -11.73 -4.69
N LEU A 182 15.87 -11.37 -5.95
CA LEU A 182 16.35 -12.31 -6.95
C LEU A 182 17.87 -12.37 -7.03
N ASN A 183 18.57 -11.28 -6.70
CA ASN A 183 20.01 -11.19 -6.98
C ASN A 183 20.84 -10.37 -5.98
N LYS A 184 20.26 -9.49 -5.15
CA LYS A 184 21.01 -8.67 -4.17
C LYS A 184 20.18 -8.41 -2.93
N ALA A 185 20.83 -8.37 -1.76
CA ALA A 185 20.17 -7.88 -0.56
C ALA A 185 19.54 -6.50 -0.79
N THR A 186 18.31 -6.30 -0.33
CA THR A 186 17.58 -5.05 -0.54
C THR A 186 16.61 -4.78 0.60
N PRO A 187 16.38 -3.51 0.99
CA PRO A 187 15.30 -3.22 1.92
C PRO A 187 13.93 -3.42 1.27
N VAL A 188 13.03 -4.08 1.98
CA VAL A 188 11.63 -4.28 1.59
C VAL A 188 10.75 -4.01 2.80
N ASN A 189 9.83 -3.07 2.65
CA ASN A 189 8.77 -2.78 3.63
C ASN A 189 7.53 -2.40 2.83
N LEU A 190 6.54 -3.27 2.76
CA LEU A 190 5.31 -3.03 2.02
C LEU A 190 4.23 -2.57 2.99
N ALA A 191 3.31 -1.75 2.52
CA ALA A 191 2.12 -1.41 3.29
C ALA A 191 0.92 -1.15 2.37
N GLN A 192 -0.28 -1.33 2.91
CA GLN A 192 -1.54 -1.02 2.25
C GLN A 192 -2.10 0.27 2.83
N HIS A 193 -2.33 1.27 1.97
CA HIS A 193 -2.59 2.66 2.36
C HIS A 193 -4.08 3.06 2.18
N SER A 194 -5.02 2.19 2.58
CA SER A 194 -6.44 2.55 2.62
C SER A 194 -6.71 3.62 3.67
N TYR A 195 -7.57 4.57 3.29
CA TYR A 195 -8.15 5.55 4.21
C TYR A 195 -9.56 5.08 4.57
N TRP A 196 -9.75 4.65 5.80
CA TRP A 196 -10.98 4.08 6.32
C TRP A 196 -11.88 5.16 6.90
N ASN A 197 -13.16 5.11 6.57
CA ASN A 197 -14.23 5.84 7.24
C ASN A 197 -15.45 4.91 7.36
N LEU A 198 -15.70 4.40 8.57
CA LEU A 198 -16.68 3.35 8.82
C LEU A 198 -18.13 3.83 8.78
N GLY A 199 -18.39 5.12 8.99
CA GLY A 199 -19.68 5.74 8.67
C GLY A 199 -19.98 5.75 7.15
N GLY A 200 -18.95 5.53 6.32
CA GLY A 200 -18.97 5.59 4.86
C GLY A 200 -18.03 6.69 4.36
N HIS A 201 -17.46 6.54 3.16
CA HIS A 201 -16.43 7.46 2.67
C HIS A 201 -16.88 8.93 2.57
N GLY A 202 -18.19 9.17 2.49
CA GLY A 202 -18.79 10.51 2.39
C GLY A 202 -19.35 11.04 3.71
N SER A 203 -19.12 10.39 4.85
CA SER A 203 -19.75 10.71 6.13
C SER A 203 -19.14 11.91 6.87
N GLY A 204 -18.07 12.49 6.35
CA GLY A 204 -17.35 13.59 6.99
C GLY A 204 -16.09 13.10 7.72
N THR A 205 -15.84 13.62 8.92
CA THR A 205 -14.58 13.38 9.64
C THR A 205 -14.61 12.10 10.47
N ILE A 206 -13.46 11.45 10.67
CA ILE A 206 -13.31 10.27 11.53
C ILE A 206 -13.14 10.59 13.03
N LEU A 207 -13.34 11.84 13.45
CA LEU A 207 -13.02 12.29 14.81
C LEU A 207 -13.88 11.62 15.90
N SER A 208 -15.10 11.23 15.56
CA SER A 208 -16.02 10.48 16.42
C SER A 208 -15.66 8.99 16.53
N ASN A 209 -14.88 8.45 15.57
CA ASN A 209 -14.50 7.04 15.58
C ASN A 209 -13.69 6.70 16.83
N THR A 210 -13.96 5.54 17.40
CA THR A 210 -13.16 4.98 18.49
C THR A 210 -12.07 4.09 17.92
N VAL A 211 -10.84 4.27 18.39
CA VAL A 211 -9.68 3.47 18.03
C VAL A 211 -9.06 2.88 19.31
N GLN A 212 -8.63 1.63 19.22
CA GLN A 212 -7.74 1.00 20.19
C GLN A 212 -6.55 0.43 19.42
N ILE A 213 -5.33 0.67 19.88
CA ILE A 213 -4.08 0.17 19.27
C ILE A 213 -3.33 -0.65 20.33
N PHE A 214 -2.99 -1.88 20.01
CA PHE A 214 -2.30 -2.82 20.92
C PHE A 214 -0.78 -2.61 20.90
N ALA A 215 -0.38 -1.39 21.25
CA ALA A 215 1.01 -0.91 21.25
C ALA A 215 1.26 0.06 22.40
N SER A 216 2.18 -0.30 23.29
CA SER A 216 2.54 0.48 24.47
C SER A 216 3.60 1.54 24.19
N LYS A 217 4.16 1.55 22.97
CA LYS A 217 5.22 2.48 22.55
C LYS A 217 4.99 2.98 21.12
N ILE A 218 5.60 4.11 20.81
CA ILE A 218 5.76 4.64 19.45
C ILE A 218 7.24 4.85 19.12
N THR A 219 7.53 5.06 17.84
CA THR A 219 8.82 5.59 17.38
C THR A 219 8.70 7.12 17.19
N PRO A 220 9.08 7.96 18.18
CA PRO A 220 8.93 9.41 18.07
C PRO A 220 9.79 9.97 16.93
N VAL A 221 9.27 11.01 16.29
CA VAL A 221 9.83 11.59 15.07
C VAL A 221 10.33 13.02 15.27
N ASP A 222 11.23 13.45 14.39
CA ASP A 222 11.67 14.84 14.27
C ASP A 222 10.67 15.70 13.47
N ALA A 223 11.02 16.98 13.25
CA ALA A 223 10.19 17.91 12.48
C ALA A 223 9.98 17.52 11.00
N ASN A 224 10.79 16.60 10.46
CA ASN A 224 10.67 16.06 9.11
C ASN A 224 9.93 14.71 9.08
N LEU A 225 9.33 14.32 10.21
CA LEU A 225 8.65 13.04 10.41
C LEU A 225 9.59 11.83 10.25
N ILE A 226 10.89 12.01 10.53
CA ILE A 226 11.89 10.94 10.58
C ILE A 226 11.99 10.41 12.02
N PRO A 227 11.92 9.08 12.25
CA PRO A 227 12.13 8.53 13.58
C PRO A 227 13.48 8.92 14.16
N THR A 228 13.51 9.13 15.47
CA THR A 228 14.72 9.49 16.20
C THR A 228 15.61 8.28 16.54
N GLY A 229 15.14 7.06 16.27
CA GLY A 229 15.72 5.80 16.76
C GLY A 229 15.26 5.38 18.16
N ALA A 230 14.57 6.26 18.88
CA ALA A 230 14.06 5.96 20.22
C ALA A 230 12.75 5.16 20.19
N TYR A 231 12.42 4.58 21.34
CA TYR A 231 11.09 4.06 21.66
C TYR A 231 10.50 4.89 22.79
N MET A 232 9.31 5.45 22.61
CA MET A 232 8.65 6.27 23.62
C MET A 232 7.36 5.60 24.11
N PRO A 233 7.15 5.42 25.43
CA PRO A 233 5.91 4.88 25.95
C PRO A 233 4.73 5.81 25.65
N VAL A 234 3.57 5.23 25.34
CA VAL A 234 2.35 6.00 25.05
C VAL A 234 1.65 6.48 26.31
N SER A 235 1.83 5.78 27.45
CA SER A 235 1.12 6.06 28.69
C SER A 235 1.31 7.51 29.15
N GLY A 236 0.19 8.19 29.44
CA GLY A 236 0.21 9.60 29.85
C GLY A 236 0.41 10.60 28.71
N THR A 237 0.52 10.14 27.46
CA THR A 237 0.67 10.99 26.27
C THR A 237 -0.63 11.04 25.44
N PRO A 238 -0.77 11.98 24.50
CA PRO A 238 -1.87 11.97 23.54
C PRO A 238 -1.96 10.70 22.69
N TYR A 239 -0.87 9.95 22.54
CA TYR A 239 -0.77 8.71 21.78
C TYR A 239 -1.31 7.47 22.54
N ASP A 240 -1.83 7.62 23.77
CA ASP A 240 -2.34 6.48 24.53
C ASP A 240 -3.72 6.00 24.01
N PHE A 241 -3.68 5.03 23.09
CA PHE A 241 -4.80 4.26 22.56
C PHE A 241 -4.80 2.80 23.06
N LEU A 242 -4.12 2.48 24.16
CA LEU A 242 -4.13 1.13 24.73
C LEU A 242 -5.54 0.67 25.14
N LYS A 243 -6.37 1.64 25.52
CA LYS A 243 -7.82 1.49 25.68
C LYS A 243 -8.54 2.18 24.52
N PRO A 244 -9.77 1.75 24.18
CA PRO A 244 -10.57 2.43 23.16
C PRO A 244 -10.75 3.92 23.50
N MET A 245 -10.36 4.79 22.58
CA MET A 245 -10.46 6.24 22.69
C MET A 245 -10.98 6.84 21.38
N THR A 246 -11.79 7.89 21.44
CA THR A 246 -12.20 8.59 20.21
C THR A 246 -11.01 9.33 19.62
N VAL A 247 -10.88 9.32 18.30
CA VAL A 247 -9.74 9.95 17.60
C VAL A 247 -9.65 11.43 17.95
N GLY A 248 -10.77 12.14 17.96
CA GLY A 248 -10.84 13.56 18.26
C GLY A 248 -10.53 13.95 19.71
N SER A 249 -10.60 13.02 20.67
CA SER A 249 -10.49 13.37 22.11
C SER A 249 -9.18 14.06 22.51
N ARG A 250 -8.10 13.84 21.76
CA ARG A 250 -6.75 14.36 22.06
C ARG A 250 -6.00 14.87 20.83
N ILE A 251 -6.66 14.91 19.67
CA ILE A 251 -5.99 15.22 18.39
C ILE A 251 -5.38 16.63 18.37
N ASP A 252 -6.00 17.59 19.05
CA ASP A 252 -5.51 18.98 19.17
C ASP A 252 -4.16 19.08 19.91
N LYS A 253 -3.78 18.05 20.68
CA LYS A 253 -2.48 17.98 21.35
C LYS A 253 -1.37 17.45 20.45
N VAL A 254 -1.72 17.01 19.23
CA VAL A 254 -0.79 16.47 18.24
C VAL A 254 -1.08 17.15 16.89
N PRO A 255 -0.93 18.48 16.75
CA PRO A 255 -1.19 19.14 15.48
C PRO A 255 -0.18 18.70 14.41
N PRO A 256 -0.60 18.47 13.16
CA PRO A 256 -1.96 18.64 12.61
C PRO A 256 -2.88 17.42 12.79
N GLY A 257 -2.39 16.33 13.37
CA GLY A 257 -3.12 15.12 13.71
C GLY A 257 -2.14 13.97 13.95
N TYR A 258 -2.62 12.75 14.12
CA TYR A 258 -1.74 11.60 14.27
C TYR A 258 -1.09 11.25 12.92
N ASP A 259 0.23 11.09 12.92
CA ASP A 259 1.03 10.52 11.85
C ASP A 259 2.25 9.86 12.49
N ILE A 260 2.02 8.70 13.12
CA ILE A 260 3.05 8.07 13.96
C ILE A 260 3.02 6.55 13.86
N ASN A 261 4.21 5.94 13.90
CA ASN A 261 4.36 4.50 13.96
C ASN A 261 4.28 4.01 15.42
N TYR A 262 3.34 3.11 15.67
CA TYR A 262 3.17 2.36 16.91
C TYR A 262 3.96 1.06 16.87
N VAL A 263 4.53 0.68 18.01
CA VAL A 263 5.36 -0.52 18.21
C VAL A 263 4.49 -1.58 18.86
N LEU A 264 4.15 -2.63 18.11
CA LEU A 264 3.14 -3.60 18.54
C LEU A 264 3.68 -4.52 19.65
N ASP A 265 2.92 -4.62 20.75
CA ASP A 265 3.39 -5.29 21.98
C ASP A 265 3.37 -6.81 21.87
N GLN A 266 2.28 -7.34 21.32
CA GLN A 266 1.99 -8.76 21.40
C GLN A 266 2.92 -9.54 20.46
N PRO A 267 3.40 -10.73 20.86
CA PRO A 267 4.05 -11.63 19.94
C PRO A 267 3.05 -12.11 18.88
N ILE A 268 3.58 -12.67 17.80
CA ILE A 268 2.76 -13.33 16.78
C ILE A 268 2.14 -14.60 17.38
N GLY A 269 0.82 -14.74 17.25
CA GLY A 269 0.07 -15.91 17.71
C GLY A 269 0.28 -17.13 16.81
N SER A 270 -0.32 -18.26 17.19
CA SER A 270 -0.21 -19.53 16.45
C SER A 270 -0.74 -19.47 15.01
N ASN A 271 -1.64 -18.53 14.71
CA ASN A 271 -2.15 -18.26 13.36
C ASN A 271 -1.22 -17.39 12.50
N GLY A 272 -0.01 -17.04 12.99
CA GLY A 272 0.96 -16.24 12.26
C GLY A 272 0.67 -14.73 12.25
N MET A 273 -0.31 -14.25 13.02
CA MET A 273 -0.62 -12.82 13.18
C MET A 273 -0.89 -12.44 14.64
N ARG A 274 -0.99 -11.14 14.90
CA ARG A 274 -1.47 -10.56 16.17
C ARG A 274 -2.55 -9.52 15.91
N LYS A 275 -3.40 -9.26 16.90
CA LYS A 275 -4.33 -8.14 16.85
C LYS A 275 -3.54 -6.82 16.95
N VAL A 276 -3.78 -5.93 16.00
CA VAL A 276 -3.07 -4.65 15.82
C VAL A 276 -3.92 -3.52 16.37
N ALA A 277 -5.19 -3.47 15.95
CA ALA A 277 -6.10 -2.40 16.32
C ALA A 277 -7.56 -2.85 16.23
N VAL A 278 -8.43 -2.13 16.94
CA VAL A 278 -9.88 -2.16 16.76
C VAL A 278 -10.34 -0.75 16.44
N VAL A 279 -11.14 -0.60 15.39
CA VAL A 279 -11.74 0.67 14.98
C VAL A 279 -13.25 0.51 14.93
N LYS A 280 -13.99 1.46 15.49
CA LYS A 280 -15.45 1.48 15.47
C LYS A 280 -15.94 2.87 15.07
N ASP A 281 -16.95 2.89 14.21
CA ASP A 281 -17.67 4.11 13.85
C ASP A 281 -18.29 4.78 15.09
N GLY A 282 -18.17 6.10 15.16
CA GLY A 282 -18.75 6.90 16.24
C GLY A 282 -20.22 7.28 16.02
N ASP A 283 -20.67 7.29 14.76
CA ASP A 283 -21.89 8.00 14.35
C ASP A 283 -23.05 7.07 13.93
N GLY A 284 -23.13 5.91 14.58
CA GLY A 284 -24.34 5.09 14.61
C GLY A 284 -24.52 4.09 13.48
N SER A 285 -23.53 3.90 12.58
CA SER A 285 -23.58 2.79 11.62
C SER A 285 -23.38 1.43 12.29
N GLY A 286 -22.81 1.38 13.50
CA GLY A 286 -22.45 0.13 14.18
C GLY A 286 -21.19 -0.53 13.61
N ARG A 287 -20.74 -0.15 12.40
CA ARG A 287 -19.58 -0.72 11.72
C ARG A 287 -18.31 -0.61 12.56
N ALA A 288 -17.56 -1.70 12.59
CA ALA A 288 -16.27 -1.82 13.23
C ALA A 288 -15.38 -2.79 12.44
N PHE A 289 -14.06 -2.69 12.63
CA PHE A 289 -13.16 -3.78 12.27
C PHE A 289 -12.13 -4.05 13.35
N GLU A 290 -11.68 -5.30 13.39
CA GLU A 290 -10.40 -5.68 13.98
C GLU A 290 -9.37 -5.82 12.87
N LEU A 291 -8.20 -5.22 13.06
CA LEU A 291 -7.04 -5.43 12.20
C LEU A 291 -6.08 -6.41 12.86
N TRP A 292 -5.71 -7.46 12.14
CA TRP A 292 -4.69 -8.43 12.51
C TRP A 292 -3.56 -8.40 11.48
N ALA A 293 -2.31 -8.51 11.92
CA ALA A 293 -1.17 -8.55 10.99
C ALA A 293 0.07 -9.19 11.60
N ASN A 294 1.10 -9.42 10.78
CA ASN A 294 2.39 -9.97 11.20
C ASN A 294 3.55 -8.96 11.29
N GLN A 295 3.35 -7.72 10.83
CA GLN A 295 4.39 -6.68 10.84
C GLN A 295 4.64 -6.08 12.22
N PRO A 296 5.86 -5.64 12.56
CA PRO A 296 6.25 -5.17 13.90
C PRO A 296 5.59 -3.86 14.31
N GLY A 297 5.20 -3.01 13.36
CA GLY A 297 4.59 -1.72 13.62
C GLY A 297 3.31 -1.47 12.84
N VAL A 298 2.66 -0.37 13.18
CA VAL A 298 1.52 0.18 12.44
C VAL A 298 1.62 1.70 12.41
N GLN A 299 1.61 2.30 11.22
CA GLN A 299 1.41 3.73 11.06
C GLN A 299 -0.05 4.04 11.34
N PHE A 300 -0.31 4.92 12.30
CA PHE A 300 -1.63 5.53 12.48
C PHE A 300 -1.58 6.95 11.93
N TYR A 301 -2.29 7.17 10.84
CA TYR A 301 -2.37 8.46 10.15
C TYR A 301 -3.82 8.90 10.01
N THR A 302 -4.13 10.13 10.41
CA THR A 302 -5.51 10.65 10.43
C THR A 302 -5.83 11.58 9.27
N GLY A 303 -5.24 11.38 8.09
CA GLY A 303 -5.61 12.15 6.90
C GLY A 303 -5.34 13.66 7.03
N ASN A 304 -4.28 14.02 7.76
CA ASN A 304 -3.99 15.40 8.19
C ASN A 304 -3.72 16.36 7.02
N PHE A 305 -3.31 15.83 5.87
CA PHE A 305 -2.96 16.60 4.67
C PHE A 305 -4.00 16.51 3.55
N LEU A 306 -5.17 15.91 3.82
CA LEU A 306 -6.28 15.95 2.88
C LEU A 306 -6.80 17.39 2.79
N ASN A 307 -6.88 17.92 1.58
CA ASN A 307 -7.28 19.29 1.32
C ASN A 307 -8.31 19.30 0.18
N ASP A 308 -9.59 19.28 0.56
CA ASP A 308 -10.75 19.33 -0.34
C ASP A 308 -10.65 18.44 -1.58
N VAL A 309 -10.24 17.19 -1.38
CA VAL A 309 -10.04 16.25 -2.47
C VAL A 309 -11.39 15.75 -2.98
N LYS A 310 -11.71 16.00 -4.25
CA LYS A 310 -12.92 15.47 -4.87
C LYS A 310 -12.82 13.95 -5.05
N GLY A 311 -13.57 13.21 -4.23
CA GLY A 311 -13.62 11.76 -4.19
C GLY A 311 -14.80 11.15 -4.96
N LYS A 312 -15.14 9.92 -4.57
CA LYS A 312 -16.28 9.15 -5.12
C LYS A 312 -17.60 9.87 -4.97
N GLY A 313 -18.48 9.75 -5.96
CA GLY A 313 -19.83 10.32 -5.94
C GLY A 313 -19.87 11.85 -5.84
N GLY A 314 -18.75 12.53 -6.08
CA GLY A 314 -18.63 13.98 -5.92
C GLY A 314 -18.45 14.48 -4.49
N HIS A 315 -18.28 13.58 -3.50
CA HIS A 315 -17.96 13.97 -2.12
C HIS A 315 -16.60 14.67 -2.05
N ILE A 316 -16.45 15.60 -1.11
CA ILE A 316 -15.20 16.31 -0.84
C ILE A 316 -14.57 15.74 0.43
N TYR A 317 -13.35 15.23 0.32
CA TYR A 317 -12.58 14.72 1.44
C TYR A 317 -11.67 15.82 1.98
N GLY A 318 -12.06 16.39 3.12
CA GLY A 318 -11.26 17.35 3.88
C GLY A 318 -10.32 16.68 4.88
N ILE A 319 -9.68 17.52 5.70
CA ILE A 319 -8.81 17.09 6.79
C ILE A 319 -9.58 16.11 7.70
N HIS A 320 -8.94 14.98 8.04
CA HIS A 320 -9.52 13.93 8.86
C HIS A 320 -10.76 13.22 8.26
N ALA A 321 -10.93 13.23 6.94
CA ALA A 321 -12.02 12.46 6.29
C ALA A 321 -11.83 10.93 6.38
N GLY A 322 -10.63 10.45 6.68
CA GLY A 322 -10.32 9.03 6.79
C GLY A 322 -9.05 8.78 7.60
N LEU A 323 -8.94 7.58 8.19
CA LEU A 323 -7.74 7.13 8.91
C LEU A 323 -7.04 5.98 8.18
N CYS A 324 -5.72 5.90 8.29
CA CYS A 324 -4.91 4.80 7.80
C CYS A 324 -4.33 4.01 8.97
N LEU A 325 -4.28 2.69 8.81
CA LEU A 325 -3.59 1.75 9.70
C LEU A 325 -2.65 0.90 8.84
N GLU A 326 -1.51 1.48 8.50
CA GLU A 326 -0.51 0.85 7.64
C GLU A 326 0.38 -0.04 8.51
N THR A 327 0.05 -1.33 8.63
CA THR A 327 0.97 -2.27 9.29
C THR A 327 2.25 -2.38 8.47
N GLN A 328 3.42 -2.32 9.10
CA GLN A 328 4.70 -2.14 8.41
C GLN A 328 5.91 -2.47 9.31
N GLY A 329 7.09 -2.60 8.72
CA GLY A 329 8.36 -2.35 9.39
C GLY A 329 8.47 -0.89 9.85
N PHE A 330 9.29 -0.61 10.87
CA PHE A 330 9.41 0.76 11.37
C PHE A 330 9.97 1.70 10.30
N PRO A 331 9.51 2.96 10.23
CA PRO A 331 10.07 3.93 9.30
C PRO A 331 11.57 4.10 9.53
N ASP A 332 12.30 4.35 8.46
CA ASP A 332 13.76 4.53 8.46
C ASP A 332 14.59 3.39 9.11
N SER A 333 14.04 2.18 9.28
CA SER A 333 14.78 1.00 9.80
C SER A 333 16.13 0.74 9.09
N VAL A 334 16.27 1.14 7.82
CA VAL A 334 17.53 0.99 7.07
C VAL A 334 18.68 1.85 7.59
N ASN A 335 18.38 2.90 8.36
CA ASN A 335 19.34 3.79 8.99
C ASN A 335 19.34 3.68 10.54
N HIS A 336 18.48 2.83 11.10
CA HIS A 336 18.33 2.59 12.54
C HIS A 336 18.58 1.11 12.87
N PRO A 337 19.84 0.68 13.12
CA PRO A 337 20.17 -0.71 13.41
C PRO A 337 19.52 -1.29 14.67
N GLU A 338 19.02 -0.43 15.57
CA GLU A 338 18.24 -0.77 16.76
C GLU A 338 16.76 -1.14 16.45
N PHE A 339 16.29 -0.84 15.24
CA PHE A 339 14.97 -1.27 14.76
C PHE A 339 15.04 -2.65 14.13
N PRO A 340 13.92 -3.40 14.10
CA PRO A 340 13.84 -4.65 13.35
C PRO A 340 14.26 -4.44 11.90
N SER A 341 15.19 -5.27 11.44
CA SER A 341 15.68 -5.24 10.06
C SER A 341 14.54 -5.43 9.07
N GLN A 342 14.62 -4.71 7.96
CA GLN A 342 13.74 -4.83 6.79
C GLN A 342 14.55 -5.22 5.54
N ILE A 343 15.73 -5.83 5.73
CA ILE A 343 16.57 -6.31 4.62
C ILE A 343 16.15 -7.73 4.24
N VAL A 344 15.95 -7.95 2.95
CA VAL A 344 15.64 -9.26 2.35
C VAL A 344 16.84 -9.69 1.50
N ASN A 345 17.43 -10.82 1.84
CA ASN A 345 18.53 -11.43 1.07
C ASN A 345 17.99 -12.36 -0.02
N PRO A 346 18.77 -12.62 -1.09
CA PRO A 346 18.43 -13.68 -2.04
C PRO A 346 18.25 -15.03 -1.32
N GLY A 347 17.15 -15.72 -1.64
CA GLY A 347 16.77 -16.97 -0.97
C GLY A 347 15.87 -16.82 0.25
N GLU A 348 15.67 -15.60 0.76
CA GLU A 348 14.72 -15.30 1.83
C GLU A 348 13.37 -14.85 1.27
N ASP A 349 12.29 -15.20 1.97
CA ASP A 349 10.94 -14.73 1.66
C ASP A 349 10.57 -13.56 2.57
N TYR A 350 10.18 -12.43 1.97
CA TYR A 350 9.42 -11.40 2.67
C TYR A 350 7.95 -11.81 2.70
N LYS A 351 7.32 -11.73 3.88
CA LYS A 351 5.90 -12.02 4.07
C LYS A 351 5.24 -10.98 4.97
N HIS A 352 4.17 -10.40 4.46
CA HIS A 352 3.35 -9.45 5.19
C HIS A 352 1.88 -9.79 4.99
N ASN A 353 1.25 -10.25 6.08
CA ASN A 353 -0.15 -10.62 6.08
C ASN A 353 -0.94 -9.61 6.91
N MET A 354 -2.10 -9.24 6.40
CA MET A 354 -3.12 -8.43 7.08
C MET A 354 -4.47 -9.13 6.98
N LEU A 355 -5.28 -9.00 8.01
CA LEU A 355 -6.65 -9.50 8.05
C LEU A 355 -7.53 -8.46 8.72
N PHE A 356 -8.49 -7.95 7.98
CA PHE A 356 -9.57 -7.10 8.48
C PHE A 356 -10.79 -7.97 8.75
N LYS A 357 -11.22 -8.03 10.02
CA LYS A 357 -12.47 -8.69 10.43
C LYS A 357 -13.52 -7.63 10.69
N PHE A 358 -14.49 -7.48 9.80
CA PHE A 358 -15.53 -6.48 9.96
C PHE A 358 -16.69 -7.01 10.82
N SER A 359 -17.35 -6.09 11.52
CA SER A 359 -18.59 -6.31 12.28
C SER A 359 -19.45 -5.04 12.20
N PHE A 360 -20.74 -5.13 12.48
CA PHE A 360 -21.67 -4.01 12.33
C PHE A 360 -22.91 -4.16 13.21
#